data_AF-A0A1C3WAT4-F1
#
_entry.id   AF-A0A1C3WAT4-F1
#
_cell.length_a   1.000
_cell.length_b   1.000
_cell.length_c   1.000
_cell.angle_alpha   90.00
_cell.angle_beta   90.00
_cell.angle_gamma   90.00
#
_symmetry.space_group_name_H-M   'P 1'
#
loop_
_entity.id
_entity.type
_entity.pdbx_description
1 polymer ?
#
loop_
_entity_poly.entity_id
_entity_poly.type
_entity_poly.pdbx_seq_one_letter_code
_entity_poly.pdbx_strand_id
1 'polypeptide(L)'
;MLVRVLVFAGIIAAAATQVPMLVNSYGGYAAKPAPVEAVSLAPPKVEAAISYGSVQLRANAGGHYEGDFTINGRSVHGMIDTGATYVAMNESTARSLGFSGVDLDYRYTVQTANGTSKVAYIKLDRLEIGTIRVRDVDAVVAKDSALSTTLIGMSFMKKLNSYGVQNGTLLLKQ
;
A
#
# COMPACT_ATOMS: atom_id res chain seq x y z
N MET A 1 34.35 -17.06 -55.31
CA MET A 1 35.46 -16.85 -54.33
C MET A 1 36.16 -15.56 -54.71
N LEU A 2 36.39 -14.68 -53.71
CA LEU A 2 37.26 -13.49 -53.70
C LEU A 2 36.88 -12.35 -54.69
N VAL A 3 36.75 -11.07 -54.32
CA VAL A 3 37.33 -10.28 -53.22
C VAL A 3 36.34 -9.17 -52.80
N ARG A 4 36.17 -8.98 -51.49
CA ARG A 4 35.60 -7.77 -50.85
C ARG A 4 36.73 -6.84 -50.47
N VAL A 5 36.67 -5.55 -50.79
CA VAL A 5 37.30 -4.49 -49.99
C VAL A 5 36.44 -3.23 -50.05
N LEU A 6 35.97 -2.80 -48.87
CA LEU A 6 35.39 -1.49 -48.55
C LEU A 6 36.50 -0.43 -48.47
N VAL A 7 36.15 0.87 -48.57
CA VAL A 7 36.42 1.92 -47.54
C VAL A 7 36.48 3.34 -48.14
N PHE A 8 35.57 4.21 -47.64
CA PHE A 8 35.68 5.65 -47.31
C PHE A 8 36.08 6.66 -48.41
N ALA A 9 35.80 7.97 -48.37
CA ALA A 9 34.90 8.91 -47.69
C ALA A 9 35.39 10.29 -48.19
N GLY A 10 34.54 11.31 -48.35
CA GLY A 10 35.07 12.66 -48.64
C GLY A 10 34.02 13.66 -49.10
N ILE A 11 33.80 14.68 -48.27
CA ILE A 11 32.77 15.71 -48.34
C ILE A 11 33.40 17.00 -48.94
N ILE A 12 32.57 17.89 -49.51
CA ILE A 12 32.57 19.38 -49.35
C ILE A 12 32.65 20.19 -50.66
N ALA A 13 31.52 20.84 -50.97
CA ALA A 13 31.26 22.24 -51.37
C ALA A 13 31.96 22.83 -52.63
N ALA A 14 31.45 23.85 -53.32
CA ALA A 14 30.31 24.76 -53.17
C ALA A 14 30.14 25.50 -54.51
N ALA A 15 28.97 26.14 -54.70
CA ALA A 15 28.84 27.56 -55.05
C ALA A 15 27.82 27.87 -56.16
N ALA A 16 26.91 28.78 -55.77
CA ALA A 16 26.29 29.83 -56.58
C ALA A 16 25.24 29.36 -57.63
N THR A 17 24.08 29.99 -57.80
CA THR A 17 23.78 31.43 -57.78
C THR A 17 22.30 31.65 -57.45
N GLN A 18 22.00 32.78 -56.79
CA GLN A 18 20.65 33.29 -56.51
C GLN A 18 20.08 33.97 -57.77
N VAL A 19 18.75 33.88 -58.03
CA VAL A 19 17.89 35.03 -58.39
C VAL A 19 16.40 34.73 -58.03
N PRO A 20 15.73 35.56 -57.21
CA PRO A 20 14.29 35.49 -56.93
C PRO A 20 13.49 36.56 -57.69
N MET A 21 12.21 36.29 -58.04
CA MET A 21 11.15 37.28 -58.34
C MET A 21 9.81 36.53 -58.49
N LEU A 22 8.90 36.59 -57.51
CA LEU A 22 7.84 37.58 -57.27
C LEU A 22 6.54 37.35 -58.08
N VAL A 23 5.52 36.96 -57.32
CA VAL A 23 4.06 37.18 -57.49
C VAL A 23 3.30 36.28 -58.47
N ASN A 24 2.51 35.35 -57.90
CA ASN A 24 1.07 35.48 -58.05
C ASN A 24 0.35 34.91 -56.82
N SER A 25 -0.48 35.76 -56.21
CA SER A 25 -1.30 35.44 -55.06
C SER A 25 -2.73 35.10 -55.48
N TYR A 26 -3.42 34.39 -54.59
CA TYR A 26 -4.87 34.19 -54.46
C TYR A 26 -5.50 32.96 -55.12
N GLY A 27 -5.86 32.00 -54.27
CA GLY A 27 -7.13 31.28 -54.40
C GLY A 27 -7.08 29.77 -54.25
N GLY A 28 -6.92 29.24 -53.03
CA GLY A 28 -7.21 27.83 -52.75
C GLY A 28 -6.70 27.36 -51.40
N TYR A 29 -7.56 27.39 -50.38
CA TYR A 29 -7.27 26.83 -49.06
C TYR A 29 -7.09 25.31 -49.14
N ALA A 30 -5.85 24.86 -49.34
CA ALA A 30 -5.44 23.49 -49.05
C ALA A 30 -4.87 23.45 -47.63
N ALA A 31 -5.66 22.94 -46.68
CA ALA A 31 -5.20 22.71 -45.31
C ALA A 31 -4.06 21.68 -45.34
N LYS A 32 -2.88 22.11 -44.90
CA LYS A 32 -1.70 21.27 -44.68
C LYS A 32 -2.02 20.25 -43.57
N PRO A 33 -1.87 18.92 -43.77
CA PRO A 33 -1.96 17.99 -42.66
C PRO A 33 -0.81 18.30 -41.68
N ALA A 34 -1.16 18.59 -40.43
CA ALA A 34 -0.19 18.77 -39.36
C ALA A 34 0.60 17.48 -39.17
N PRO A 35 1.88 17.55 -38.75
CA PRO A 35 2.62 16.36 -38.34
C PRO A 35 1.86 15.71 -37.17
N VAL A 36 1.41 14.47 -37.36
CA VAL A 36 0.92 13.65 -36.25
C VAL A 36 2.11 13.33 -35.37
N GLU A 37 2.25 14.13 -34.31
CA GLU A 37 3.13 13.83 -33.18
C GLU A 37 2.70 12.45 -32.66
N ALA A 38 3.57 11.46 -32.84
CA ALA A 38 3.31 10.10 -32.40
C ALA A 38 3.14 10.13 -30.88
N VAL A 39 1.88 10.09 -30.42
CA VAL A 39 1.56 9.90 -29.01
C VAL A 39 2.09 8.52 -28.64
N SER A 40 3.27 8.50 -28.00
CA SER A 40 3.81 7.33 -27.33
C SER A 40 2.83 6.97 -26.21
N LEU A 41 1.93 6.03 -26.49
CA LEU A 41 1.09 5.42 -25.48
C LEU A 41 2.02 4.66 -24.54
N ALA A 42 2.33 5.27 -23.39
CA ALA A 42 2.95 4.56 -22.29
C ALA A 42 2.16 3.27 -22.03
N PRO A 43 2.82 2.12 -21.79
CA PRO A 43 2.12 0.88 -21.53
C PRO A 43 1.13 1.09 -20.37
N PRO A 44 -0.07 0.48 -20.44
CA PRO A 44 -1.07 0.66 -19.39
C PRO A 44 -0.42 0.27 -18.07
N LYS A 45 -0.42 1.21 -17.11
CA LYS A 45 -0.13 0.91 -15.71
C LYS A 45 -1.11 -0.18 -15.33
N VAL A 46 -0.64 -1.41 -15.21
CA VAL A 46 -1.46 -2.54 -14.77
C VAL A 46 -1.98 -2.14 -13.39
N GLU A 47 -3.23 -1.69 -13.33
CA GLU A 47 -3.93 -1.55 -12.06
C GLU A 47 -3.90 -2.94 -11.43
N ALA A 48 -3.15 -3.06 -10.33
CA ALA A 48 -3.10 -4.29 -9.57
C ALA A 48 -4.54 -4.69 -9.28
N ALA A 49 -4.97 -5.84 -9.83
CA ALA A 49 -6.30 -6.35 -9.60
C ALA A 49 -6.55 -6.38 -8.09
N ILE A 50 -7.57 -5.64 -7.63
CA ILE A 50 -7.95 -5.62 -6.23
C ILE A 50 -8.35 -7.05 -5.86
N SER A 51 -7.49 -7.72 -5.09
CA SER A 51 -7.82 -9.03 -4.55
C SER A 51 -8.79 -8.83 -3.38
N TYR A 52 -10.06 -9.09 -3.63
CA TYR A 52 -11.09 -9.03 -2.60
C TYR A 52 -10.84 -10.15 -1.57
N GLY A 53 -10.87 -9.78 -0.28
CA GLY A 53 -10.64 -10.69 0.82
C GLY A 53 -9.18 -11.15 0.97
N SER A 54 -8.22 -10.52 0.30
CA SER A 54 -6.79 -10.84 0.46
C SER A 54 -5.96 -9.59 0.68
N VAL A 55 -5.03 -9.67 1.63
CA VAL A 55 -4.05 -8.61 1.92
C VAL A 55 -2.66 -9.21 1.99
N GLN A 56 -1.67 -8.48 1.51
CA GLN A 56 -0.25 -8.81 1.61
C GLN A 56 0.46 -7.71 2.39
N LEU A 57 1.16 -8.09 3.45
CA LEU A 57 1.99 -7.19 4.25
C LEU A 57 3.45 -7.59 4.10
N ARG A 58 4.29 -6.66 3.67
CA ARG A 58 5.75 -6.86 3.65
C ARG A 58 6.29 -6.61 5.04
N ALA A 59 7.24 -7.44 5.46
CA ALA A 59 7.96 -7.18 6.70
C ALA A 59 8.70 -5.84 6.61
N ASN A 60 8.69 -5.07 7.70
CA ASN A 60 9.51 -3.87 7.83
C ASN A 60 11.00 -4.25 8.00
N ALA A 61 11.87 -3.25 8.14
CA ALA A 61 13.31 -3.47 8.33
C ALA A 61 13.65 -4.31 9.58
N GLY A 62 12.76 -4.32 10.59
CA GLY A 62 12.90 -5.13 11.80
C GLY A 62 12.31 -6.55 11.69
N GLY A 63 11.73 -6.91 10.54
CA GLY A 63 11.10 -8.22 10.34
C GLY A 63 9.65 -8.32 10.85
N HIS A 64 9.06 -7.22 11.33
CA HIS A 64 7.68 -7.19 11.80
C HIS A 64 6.70 -6.88 10.66
N TYR A 65 5.51 -7.45 10.73
CA TYR A 65 4.42 -7.13 9.82
C TYR A 65 3.54 -6.06 10.46
N GLU A 66 3.43 -4.92 9.80
CA GLU A 66 2.66 -3.79 10.26
C GLU A 66 1.75 -3.29 9.14
N GLY A 67 0.69 -2.58 9.51
CA GLY A 67 -0.20 -1.95 8.54
C GLY A 67 -1.22 -1.03 9.20
N ASP A 68 -1.89 -0.24 8.36
CA ASP A 68 -3.01 0.58 8.76
C ASP A 68 -4.28 -0.25 8.80
N PHE A 69 -4.84 -0.39 10.00
CA PHE A 69 -6.12 -1.03 10.25
C PHE A 69 -7.21 0.02 10.41
N THR A 70 -8.44 -0.34 10.08
CA THR A 70 -9.61 0.46 10.46
C THR A 70 -10.37 -0.27 11.56
N ILE A 71 -10.41 0.33 12.75
CA ILE A 71 -11.11 -0.21 13.92
C ILE A 71 -12.29 0.70 14.21
N ASN A 72 -13.51 0.15 14.22
CA ASN A 72 -14.75 0.90 14.42
C ASN A 72 -14.83 2.21 13.58
N GLY A 73 -14.31 2.17 12.35
CA GLY A 73 -14.31 3.30 11.42
C GLY A 73 -13.15 4.29 11.56
N ARG A 74 -12.16 4.03 12.41
CA ARG A 74 -10.98 4.91 12.64
C ARG A 74 -9.69 4.19 12.30
N SER A 75 -8.76 4.90 11.64
CA SER A 75 -7.45 4.35 11.26
C SER A 75 -6.55 4.19 12.48
N VAL A 76 -5.94 3.03 12.62
CA VAL A 76 -5.00 2.66 13.69
C VAL A 76 -3.86 1.87 13.07
N HIS A 77 -2.63 2.35 13.24
CA HIS A 77 -1.45 1.56 12.89
C HIS A 77 -1.31 0.39 13.85
N GLY A 78 -1.13 -0.81 13.32
CA GLY A 78 -1.05 -2.03 14.11
C GLY A 78 0.04 -2.97 13.63
N MET A 79 0.60 -3.72 14.57
CA MET A 79 1.60 -4.77 14.32
C MET A 79 0.94 -6.14 14.49
N ILE A 80 1.15 -7.06 13.55
CA ILE A 80 0.71 -8.45 13.70
C ILE A 80 1.58 -9.14 14.76
N ASP A 81 0.93 -9.68 15.79
CA ASP A 81 1.59 -10.40 16.88
C ASP A 81 0.87 -11.72 17.17
N THR A 82 1.41 -12.82 16.64
CA THR A 82 0.86 -14.17 16.89
C THR A 82 1.06 -14.66 18.32
N GLY A 83 1.91 -14.01 19.12
CA GLY A 83 2.07 -14.26 20.55
C GLY A 83 0.97 -13.62 21.40
N ALA A 84 0.26 -12.62 20.87
CA ALA A 84 -0.86 -11.98 21.55
C ALA A 84 -2.15 -12.80 21.36
N THR A 85 -2.81 -13.16 22.46
CA THR A 85 -4.10 -13.88 22.40
C THR A 85 -5.22 -12.99 21.85
N TYR A 86 -5.28 -11.74 22.30
CA TYR A 86 -6.26 -10.74 21.90
C TYR A 86 -5.63 -9.65 21.06
N VAL A 87 -6.44 -8.87 20.33
CA VAL A 87 -5.99 -7.55 19.88
C VAL A 87 -5.72 -6.73 21.14
N ALA A 88 -4.54 -6.13 21.24
CA ALA A 88 -4.15 -5.35 22.40
C ALA A 88 -3.86 -3.91 21.97
N MET A 89 -4.38 -2.94 22.70
CA MET A 89 -4.13 -1.52 22.46
C MET A 89 -3.97 -0.77 23.77
N ASN A 90 -3.41 0.41 23.70
CA ASN A 90 -3.28 1.28 24.87
C ASN A 90 -4.54 2.12 25.11
N GLU A 91 -4.60 2.71 26.29
CA GLU A 91 -5.76 3.46 26.77
C GLU A 91 -6.04 4.69 25.90
N SER A 92 -4.99 5.39 25.45
CA SER A 92 -5.11 6.52 24.53
C SER A 92 -5.72 6.12 23.18
N THR A 93 -5.30 5.01 22.59
CA THR A 93 -5.88 4.47 21.36
C THR A 93 -7.34 4.07 21.58
N ALA A 94 -7.65 3.31 22.64
CA ALA A 94 -9.02 2.91 22.94
C ALA A 94 -9.97 4.10 23.11
N ARG A 95 -9.53 5.17 23.79
CA ARG A 95 -10.29 6.42 23.90
C ARG A 95 -10.53 7.09 22.55
N SER A 96 -9.52 7.12 21.69
CA SER A 96 -9.67 7.66 20.33
C SER A 96 -10.71 6.89 19.50
N LEU A 97 -10.90 5.61 19.82
CA LEU A 97 -11.90 4.73 19.24
C LEU A 97 -13.30 4.87 19.84
N GLY A 98 -13.45 5.67 20.92
CA GLY A 98 -14.71 5.94 21.59
C GLY A 98 -14.97 5.14 22.86
N PHE A 99 -14.05 4.24 23.27
CA PHE A 99 -14.17 3.51 24.53
C PHE A 99 -13.78 4.41 25.70
N SER A 100 -14.64 4.54 26.72
CA SER A 100 -14.35 5.40 27.86
C SER A 100 -15.10 4.98 29.12
N GLY A 101 -14.65 5.51 30.27
CA GLY A 101 -15.33 5.33 31.55
C GLY A 101 -15.60 3.86 31.88
N VAL A 102 -16.88 3.47 31.82
CA VAL A 102 -17.39 2.14 32.16
C VAL A 102 -16.87 1.03 31.25
N ASP A 103 -16.47 1.32 30.01
CA ASP A 103 -15.94 0.31 29.08
C ASP A 103 -14.53 -0.15 29.49
N LEU A 104 -13.79 0.71 30.19
CA LEU A 104 -12.39 0.49 30.53
C LEU A 104 -12.25 0.01 31.99
N ASP A 105 -12.90 -1.10 32.30
CA ASP A 105 -12.78 -1.77 33.60
C ASP A 105 -11.52 -2.65 33.66
N TYR A 106 -10.45 -2.11 34.28
CA TYR A 106 -9.14 -2.76 34.44
C TYR A 106 -9.13 -3.86 35.52
N ARG A 107 -10.04 -4.82 35.40
CA ARG A 107 -10.20 -5.94 36.34
C ARG A 107 -9.55 -7.24 35.86
N TYR A 108 -9.27 -7.35 34.57
CA TYR A 108 -8.67 -8.57 34.00
C TYR A 108 -7.15 -8.51 34.13
N THR A 109 -6.55 -9.67 34.27
CA THR A 109 -5.11 -9.81 34.44
C THR A 109 -4.54 -10.60 33.27
N VAL A 110 -3.50 -10.07 32.62
CA VAL A 110 -2.78 -10.75 31.55
C VAL A 110 -1.32 -10.96 31.94
N GLN A 111 -0.79 -12.12 31.55
CA GLN A 111 0.63 -12.42 31.67
C GLN A 111 1.34 -11.90 30.42
N THR A 112 2.37 -11.09 30.61
CA THR A 112 3.24 -10.61 29.54
C THR A 112 4.68 -10.96 29.86
N ALA A 113 5.58 -10.76 28.90
CA ALA A 113 7.01 -10.95 29.13
C ALA A 113 7.56 -10.05 30.26
N ASN A 114 6.96 -8.87 30.46
CA ASN A 114 7.33 -7.92 31.51
C ASN A 114 6.62 -8.20 32.86
N GLY A 115 5.95 -9.34 32.97
CA GLY A 115 5.18 -9.73 34.15
C GLY A 115 3.68 -9.53 33.97
N THR A 116 2.99 -9.36 35.09
CA THR A 116 1.53 -9.35 35.14
C THR A 116 1.00 -7.93 35.03
N SER A 117 0.02 -7.68 34.16
CA SER A 117 -0.61 -6.37 34.00
C SER A 117 -2.12 -6.44 34.06
N LYS A 118 -2.75 -5.39 34.59
CA LYS A 118 -4.20 -5.24 34.56
C LYS A 118 -4.65 -4.63 33.23
N VAL A 119 -5.69 -5.19 32.66
CA VAL A 119 -6.28 -4.75 31.39
C VAL A 119 -7.79 -4.67 31.49
N ALA A 120 -8.38 -3.80 30.68
CA ALA A 120 -9.81 -3.84 30.41
C ALA A 120 -10.08 -4.75 29.21
N TYR A 121 -11.18 -5.50 29.25
CA TYR A 121 -11.61 -6.31 28.12
C TYR A 121 -12.73 -5.58 27.39
N ILE A 122 -12.59 -5.43 26.08
CA ILE A 122 -13.55 -4.75 25.22
C ILE A 122 -13.84 -5.61 23.98
N LYS A 123 -14.92 -5.28 23.28
CA LYS A 123 -15.24 -5.88 22.00
C LYS A 123 -15.22 -4.83 20.91
N LEU A 124 -14.50 -5.14 19.83
CA LEU A 124 -14.45 -4.31 18.63
C LEU A 124 -15.56 -4.77 17.69
N ASP A 125 -16.46 -3.85 17.32
CA ASP A 125 -17.56 -4.14 16.41
C ASP A 125 -17.03 -4.54 15.03
N ARG A 126 -15.96 -3.87 14.59
CA ARG A 126 -15.34 -4.09 13.28
C ARG A 126 -13.85 -3.78 13.29
N LEU A 127 -13.06 -4.69 12.72
CA LEU A 127 -11.63 -4.53 12.46
C LEU A 127 -11.33 -4.89 11.02
N GLU A 128 -10.72 -3.97 10.28
CA GLU A 128 -10.53 -4.07 8.82
C GLU A 128 -9.07 -3.83 8.46
N ILE A 129 -8.63 -4.47 7.38
CA ILE A 129 -7.38 -4.16 6.68
C ILE A 129 -7.57 -4.40 5.19
N GLY A 130 -7.28 -3.39 4.38
CA GLY A 130 -7.54 -3.44 2.93
C GLY A 130 -8.99 -3.86 2.64
N THR A 131 -9.16 -5.00 1.97
CA THR A 131 -10.48 -5.55 1.61
C THR A 131 -11.06 -6.51 2.66
N ILE A 132 -10.30 -6.87 3.69
CA ILE A 132 -10.71 -7.80 4.76
C ILE A 132 -11.49 -7.04 5.83
N ARG A 133 -12.64 -7.59 6.23
CA ARG A 133 -13.50 -7.00 7.28
C ARG A 133 -13.97 -8.05 8.28
N VAL A 134 -13.49 -7.96 9.51
CA VAL A 134 -13.83 -8.90 10.57
C VAL A 134 -14.68 -8.20 11.62
N ARG A 135 -15.68 -8.89 12.16
CA ARG A 135 -16.58 -8.38 13.20
C ARG A 135 -16.39 -9.09 14.53
N ASP A 136 -16.86 -8.45 15.58
CA ASP A 136 -16.95 -9.03 16.93
C ASP A 136 -15.58 -9.54 17.42
N VAL A 137 -14.56 -8.70 17.32
CA VAL A 137 -13.17 -9.04 17.66
C VAL A 137 -12.92 -8.72 19.12
N ASP A 138 -12.48 -9.73 19.87
CA ASP A 138 -12.15 -9.58 21.28
C ASP A 138 -10.83 -8.82 21.44
N ALA A 139 -10.82 -7.80 22.29
CA ALA A 139 -9.63 -6.98 22.50
C ALA A 139 -9.41 -6.66 23.98
N VAL A 140 -8.17 -6.30 24.30
CA VAL A 140 -7.77 -5.83 25.63
C VAL A 140 -7.14 -4.46 25.55
N VAL A 141 -7.42 -3.64 26.57
CA VAL A 141 -6.87 -2.31 26.72
C VAL A 141 -5.93 -2.29 27.91
N ALA A 142 -4.66 -2.00 27.66
CA ALA A 142 -3.65 -1.78 28.68
C ALA A 142 -3.51 -0.29 29.01
N LYS A 143 -2.89 0.00 30.15
CA LYS A 143 -2.43 1.37 30.44
C LYS A 143 -1.35 1.79 29.44
N ASP A 144 -1.29 3.09 29.12
CA ASP A 144 -0.32 3.62 28.15
C ASP A 144 1.15 3.33 28.53
N SER A 145 1.45 3.19 29.83
CA SER A 145 2.78 2.81 30.32
C SER A 145 3.16 1.34 30.07
N ALA A 146 2.18 0.48 29.80
CA ALA A 146 2.38 -0.96 29.63
C ALA A 146 2.41 -1.41 28.16
N LEU A 147 1.89 -0.59 27.25
CA LEU A 147 1.84 -0.89 25.82
C LEU A 147 1.93 0.39 24.99
N SER A 148 2.88 0.44 24.07
CA SER A 148 3.12 1.60 23.22
C SER A 148 2.48 1.51 21.83
N THR A 149 2.25 0.29 21.33
CA THR A 149 1.75 0.04 19.97
C THR A 149 0.55 -0.90 20.00
N THR A 150 -0.33 -0.79 19.01
CA THR A 150 -1.46 -1.71 18.86
C THR A 150 -0.96 -3.04 18.29
N LEU A 151 -1.29 -4.13 18.98
CA LEU A 151 -0.95 -5.49 18.58
C LEU A 151 -2.19 -6.18 18.04
N ILE A 152 -2.08 -6.74 16.84
CA ILE A 152 -3.13 -7.49 16.16
C ILE A 152 -2.90 -8.97 16.46
N GLY A 153 -3.58 -9.44 17.49
CA GLY A 153 -3.42 -10.78 18.02
C GLY A 153 -4.35 -11.82 17.40
N MET A 154 -4.30 -13.01 17.99
CA MET A 154 -4.98 -14.21 17.49
C MET A 154 -6.50 -14.11 17.45
N SER A 155 -7.12 -13.29 18.30
CA SER A 155 -8.57 -12.98 18.25
C SER A 155 -9.04 -12.43 16.89
N PHE A 156 -8.17 -11.74 16.15
CA PHE A 156 -8.41 -11.34 14.76
C PHE A 156 -7.95 -12.44 13.80
N MET A 157 -6.70 -12.91 13.95
CA MET A 157 -6.07 -13.83 13.00
C MET A 157 -6.86 -15.14 12.82
N LYS A 158 -7.45 -15.68 13.89
CA LYS A 158 -8.27 -16.91 13.85
C LYS A 158 -9.62 -16.75 13.16
N LYS A 159 -10.06 -15.52 12.89
CA LYS A 159 -11.30 -15.23 12.15
C LYS A 159 -11.07 -15.15 10.64
N LEU A 160 -9.82 -15.22 10.19
CA LEU A 160 -9.44 -15.32 8.79
C LEU A 160 -9.54 -16.77 8.32
N ASN A 161 -9.84 -16.99 7.03
CA ASN A 161 -9.79 -18.31 6.41
C ASN A 161 -8.38 -18.89 6.43
N SER A 162 -7.36 -18.06 6.19
CA SER A 162 -5.97 -18.45 6.26
C SER A 162 -5.04 -17.25 6.45
N TYR A 163 -3.91 -17.46 7.10
CA TYR A 163 -2.79 -16.52 7.11
C TYR A 163 -1.47 -17.29 7.05
N GLY A 164 -0.45 -16.69 6.45
CA GLY A 164 0.85 -17.36 6.33
C GLY A 164 1.93 -16.46 5.75
N VAL A 165 3.19 -16.78 6.05
CA VAL A 165 4.34 -16.04 5.55
C VAL A 165 4.92 -16.76 4.33
N GLN A 166 5.10 -16.02 3.24
CA GLN A 166 5.77 -16.49 2.03
C GLN A 166 6.73 -15.40 1.53
N ASN A 167 8.01 -15.74 1.35
CA ASN A 167 9.02 -14.84 0.81
C ASN A 167 9.07 -13.46 1.52
N GLY A 168 9.04 -13.45 2.86
CA GLY A 168 9.04 -12.22 3.66
C GLY A 168 7.74 -11.39 3.57
N THR A 169 6.66 -11.98 3.07
CA THR A 169 5.35 -11.35 2.94
C THR A 169 4.33 -12.16 3.73
N LEU A 170 3.60 -11.51 4.63
CA LEU A 170 2.45 -12.09 5.30
C LEU A 170 1.23 -11.96 4.39
N LEU A 171 0.63 -13.09 4.04
CA LEU A 171 -0.62 -13.19 3.33
C LEU A 171 -1.75 -13.38 4.33
N LEU A 172 -2.80 -12.60 4.21
CA LEU A 172 -4.04 -12.68 4.97
C LEU A 172 -5.18 -12.96 4.01
N LYS A 173 -6.08 -13.90 4.34
CA LYS A 173 -7.23 -14.25 3.51
C LYS A 173 -8.49 -14.43 4.34
N GLN A 174 -9.56 -13.73 3.95
CA GLN A 174 -10.89 -13.85 4.53
C GLN A 174 -11.75 -14.92 3.84
#